data_AF-A0A822ZCK6-F1
#
_entry.id   AF-A0A822ZCK6-F1
#
_cell.length_a   1.000
_cell.length_b   1.000
_cell.length_c   1.000
_cell.angle_alpha   90.00
_cell.angle_beta   90.00
_cell.angle_gamma   90.00
#
_symmetry.space_group_name_H-M   'P 1'
#
loop_
_entity.id
_entity.type
_entity.pdbx_description
1 polymer ?
#
loop_
_entity_poly.entity_id
_entity_poly.type
_entity_poly.pdbx_seq_one_letter_code
_entity_poly.pdbx_strand_id
1 'polypeptide(L)'
;MGTIARNGDLYPLGLGFKQWTSFPTPCKEDIWNLGKFEIDSKGRKWVLSSIGKKWKDYKSDLKAMYYDPVTPDEGMRNCPNKVPSDQWQILVAFWNSDEGKVLSLNYID
;
A
#
# COMPACT_ATOMS: atom_id res chain seq x y z
N MET A 1 18.76 17.88 -5.85
CA MET A 1 18.14 16.54 -5.94
C MET A 1 17.72 16.09 -4.54
N GLY A 2 16.45 15.74 -4.36
CA GLY A 2 16.03 14.62 -3.51
C GLY A 2 15.92 14.80 -1.99
N THR A 3 14.92 15.54 -1.48
CA THR A 3 14.54 15.45 -0.06
C THR A 3 13.02 15.59 0.19
N ILE A 4 12.17 15.05 -0.68
CA ILE A 4 10.72 15.02 -0.39
C ILE A 4 10.22 13.59 -0.60
N ALA A 5 9.50 13.08 0.40
CA ALA A 5 8.99 11.70 0.56
C ALA A 5 9.95 10.69 1.25
N ARG A 6 10.45 11.04 2.44
CA ARG A 6 10.99 10.09 3.42
C ARG A 6 10.02 9.72 4.55
N ASN A 7 8.75 10.09 4.49
CA ASN A 7 7.85 9.70 5.56
C ASN A 7 7.15 8.39 5.21
N GLY A 8 7.60 7.35 5.92
CA GLY A 8 6.91 6.08 6.09
C GLY A 8 5.46 6.22 6.55
N ASP A 9 5.05 7.42 6.97
CA ASP A 9 3.75 7.74 7.56
C ASP A 9 2.64 7.94 6.51
N LEU A 10 2.96 8.03 5.22
CA LEU A 10 1.95 8.11 4.14
C LEU A 10 1.44 6.73 3.71
N TYR A 11 2.22 5.68 3.90
CA TYR A 11 1.92 4.33 3.42
C TYR A 11 0.81 3.58 4.15
N PRO A 12 0.51 3.82 5.45
CA PRO A 12 -0.61 3.19 6.10
C PRO A 12 -1.95 3.80 5.69
N LEU A 13 -2.03 4.79 4.80
CA LEU A 13 -3.32 5.24 4.27
C LEU A 13 -3.75 4.33 3.12
N GLY A 14 -4.73 3.48 3.38
CA GLY A 14 -5.40 2.70 2.33
C GLY A 14 -4.82 1.33 2.02
N LEU A 15 -4.10 0.71 2.97
CA LEU A 15 -3.64 -0.67 2.79
C LEU A 15 -4.81 -1.65 2.60
N GLY A 16 -6.01 -1.32 3.09
CA GLY A 16 -7.22 -2.11 2.85
C GLY A 16 -7.74 -2.11 1.40
N PHE A 17 -7.25 -1.23 0.51
CA PHE A 17 -7.71 -1.20 -0.89
C PHE A 17 -6.93 -2.19 -1.75
N LYS A 18 -7.63 -2.93 -2.61
CA LYS A 18 -7.02 -3.95 -3.48
C LYS A 18 -6.04 -3.35 -4.50
N GLN A 19 -6.40 -2.22 -5.10
CA GLN A 19 -5.63 -1.57 -6.15
C GLN A 19 -5.48 -0.07 -5.91
N TRP A 20 -4.37 0.50 -6.39
CA TRP A 20 -4.14 1.96 -6.35
C TRP A 20 -5.20 2.74 -7.14
N THR A 21 -5.71 2.17 -8.23
CA THR A 21 -6.80 2.75 -9.03
C THR A 21 -8.10 2.86 -8.22
N SER A 22 -8.41 1.85 -7.41
CA SER A 22 -9.56 1.82 -6.50
C SER A 22 -9.40 2.71 -5.26
N PHE A 23 -8.19 3.23 -5.01
CA PHE A 23 -7.96 4.14 -3.89
C PHE A 23 -8.67 5.48 -4.16
N PRO A 24 -9.57 5.95 -3.26
CA PRO A 24 -10.42 7.10 -3.53
C PRO A 24 -9.62 8.36 -3.87
N THR A 25 -10.11 9.12 -4.86
CA THR A 25 -9.47 10.39 -5.24
C THR A 25 -9.28 11.33 -4.05
N PRO A 26 -10.26 11.54 -3.14
CA PRO A 26 -10.05 12.38 -1.95
C PRO A 26 -8.86 11.92 -1.09
N CYS A 27 -8.68 10.62 -0.89
CA CYS A 27 -7.54 10.11 -0.12
C CYS A 27 -6.20 10.32 -0.86
N LYS A 28 -6.18 10.28 -2.20
CA LYS A 28 -5.00 10.65 -3.00
C LYS A 28 -4.69 12.15 -2.89
N GLU A 29 -5.72 12.99 -2.81
CA GLU A 29 -5.58 14.42 -2.53
C GLU A 29 -4.99 14.67 -1.15
N ASP A 30 -5.43 13.93 -0.13
CA ASP A 30 -4.88 14.05 1.23
C ASP A 30 -3.40 13.68 1.25
N ILE A 31 -3.00 12.59 0.58
CA ILE A 31 -1.58 12.23 0.44
C ILE A 31 -0.79 13.32 -0.30
N TRP A 32 -1.38 13.91 -1.35
CA TRP A 32 -0.77 15.02 -2.07
C TRP A 32 -0.56 16.25 -1.17
N ASN A 33 -1.57 16.61 -0.38
CA ASN A 33 -1.54 17.75 0.54
C ASN A 33 -0.55 17.53 1.69
N LEU A 34 -0.46 16.30 2.22
CA LEU A 34 0.49 15.93 3.27
C LEU A 34 1.94 15.96 2.78
N GLY A 35 2.18 15.61 1.51
CA GLY A 35 3.52 15.58 0.94
C GLY A 35 4.14 16.95 0.66
N LYS A 36 3.36 18.05 0.82
CA LYS A 36 3.79 19.44 0.58
C LYS A 36 4.60 19.59 -0.71
N PHE A 37 4.16 18.94 -1.78
CA PHE A 37 4.90 18.89 -3.03
C PHE A 37 4.89 20.28 -3.69
N GLU A 38 6.05 20.94 -3.76
CA GLU A 38 6.27 22.17 -4.54
C GLU A 38 6.52 21.82 -6.02
N ILE A 39 5.57 21.11 -6.63
CA ILE A 39 5.65 20.65 -8.02
C ILE A 39 4.41 21.17 -8.75
N ASP A 40 4.59 21.64 -9.99
CA ASP A 40 3.49 22.10 -10.83
C ASP A 40 2.45 20.97 -11.08
N SER A 41 1.25 21.35 -11.50
CA SER A 41 0.15 20.42 -11.76
C SER A 41 0.47 19.37 -12.84
N LYS A 42 1.43 19.64 -13.73
CA LYS A 42 1.94 18.72 -14.75
C LYS A 42 2.78 17.60 -14.15
N GLY A 43 3.56 17.88 -13.09
CA GLY A 43 4.32 16.89 -12.34
C GLY A 43 3.49 16.05 -11.36
N ARG A 44 2.29 16.54 -10.98
CA ARG A 44 1.37 15.86 -10.06
C ARG A 44 1.04 14.42 -10.47
N LYS A 45 0.71 14.19 -11.74
CA LYS A 45 0.36 12.85 -12.25
C LYS A 45 1.53 11.87 -12.08
N TRP A 46 2.75 12.33 -12.35
CA TRP A 46 3.95 11.53 -12.19
C TRP A 46 4.17 11.19 -10.71
N VAL A 47 4.09 12.17 -9.81
CA VAL A 47 4.25 11.97 -8.36
C VAL A 47 3.23 10.97 -7.82
N LEU A 48 1.94 11.12 -8.13
CA LEU A 48 0.90 10.18 -7.70
C LEU A 48 1.12 8.77 -8.27
N SER A 49 1.69 8.65 -9.47
CA SER A 49 2.04 7.34 -10.04
C SER A 49 3.23 6.72 -9.30
N SER A 50 4.25 7.50 -8.97
CA SER A 50 5.39 7.05 -8.17
C SER A 50 4.98 6.65 -6.75
N ILE A 51 4.06 7.39 -6.11
CA ILE A 51 3.48 7.02 -4.82
C ILE A 51 2.72 5.70 -4.94
N GLY A 52 1.87 5.56 -5.95
CA GLY A 52 1.16 4.31 -6.21
C GLY A 52 2.08 3.11 -6.41
N LYS A 53 3.23 3.29 -7.08
CA LYS A 53 4.27 2.26 -7.20
C LYS A 53 4.87 1.91 -5.84
N LYS A 54 5.33 2.90 -5.06
CA LYS A 54 5.89 2.67 -3.72
C LYS A 54 4.89 2.00 -2.77
N TRP A 55 3.61 2.35 -2.87
CA TRP A 55 2.53 1.71 -2.10
C TRP A 55 2.36 0.23 -2.48
N LYS A 56 2.46 -0.12 -3.77
CA LYS A 56 2.44 -1.52 -4.23
C LYS A 56 3.67 -2.29 -3.74
N ASP A 57 4.86 -1.70 -3.91
CA ASP A 57 6.12 -2.30 -3.48
C ASP A 57 6.07 -2.56 -1.96
N TYR A 58 5.60 -1.59 -1.16
CA TYR A 58 5.42 -1.75 0.28
C TYR A 58 4.46 -2.89 0.66
N LYS A 59 3.34 -3.07 -0.07
CA LYS A 59 2.44 -4.21 0.15
C LYS A 59 3.10 -5.55 -0.17
N SER A 60 3.90 -5.60 -1.22
CA SER A 60 4.66 -6.79 -1.60
C SER A 60 5.67 -7.16 -0.50
N ASP A 61 6.42 -6.16 -0.02
CA ASP A 61 7.38 -6.31 1.07
C ASP A 61 6.71 -6.79 2.36
N LEU A 62 5.55 -6.21 2.71
CA LEU A 62 4.75 -6.65 3.85
C LEU A 62 4.30 -8.10 3.72
N LYS A 63 3.82 -8.51 2.55
CA LYS A 63 3.43 -9.89 2.29
C LYS A 63 4.63 -10.83 2.43
N ALA A 64 5.76 -10.49 1.82
CA ALA A 64 6.97 -11.32 1.87
C ALA A 64 7.55 -11.49 3.28
N MET A 65 7.48 -10.45 4.11
CA MET A 65 8.06 -10.47 5.46
C MET A 65 7.13 -11.05 6.54
N TYR A 66 5.82 -10.86 6.43
CA TYR A 66 4.89 -11.11 7.54
C TYR A 66 3.72 -12.04 7.21
N TYR A 67 3.47 -12.33 5.92
CA TYR A 67 2.39 -13.23 5.52
C TYR A 67 2.92 -14.62 5.20
N ASP A 68 2.45 -15.61 5.97
CA ASP A 68 2.64 -17.03 5.68
C ASP A 68 1.30 -17.64 5.24
N PRO A 69 1.19 -18.17 4.00
CA PRO A 69 -0.03 -18.83 3.54
C PRO A 69 -0.32 -20.17 4.25
N VAL A 70 0.66 -20.77 4.93
CA VAL A 70 0.52 -22.02 5.68
C VAL A 70 -0.06 -21.77 7.07
N THR A 71 0.27 -20.65 7.70
CA THR A 71 -0.23 -20.24 9.02
C THR A 71 -0.92 -18.87 9.00
N PRO A 72 -2.11 -18.75 8.35
CA PRO A 72 -2.79 -17.47 8.18
C PRO A 72 -3.16 -16.78 9.50
N ASP A 73 -3.45 -17.54 10.57
CA ASP A 73 -3.71 -17.00 11.91
C ASP A 73 -2.47 -16.36 12.55
N GLU A 74 -1.27 -16.87 12.26
CA GLU A 74 -0.02 -16.27 12.72
C GLU A 74 0.30 -15.00 11.95
N GLY A 75 0.05 -14.99 10.63
CA GLY A 75 0.16 -13.79 9.80
C GLY A 75 -0.74 -12.64 10.28
N MET A 76 -1.95 -12.95 10.75
CA MET A 76 -2.84 -11.94 11.35
C MET A 76 -2.28 -11.33 12.64
N ARG A 77 -1.53 -12.10 13.44
CA ARG A 77 -0.91 -11.65 14.70
C ARG A 77 0.41 -10.91 14.46
N ASN A 78 1.09 -11.18 13.36
CA ASN A 78 2.34 -10.55 12.95
C ASN A 78 2.13 -9.16 12.32
N CYS A 79 1.30 -8.31 12.95
CA CYS A 79 1.08 -6.95 12.50
C CYS A 79 2.35 -6.09 12.71
N PRO A 80 2.92 -5.48 11.67
CA PRO A 80 4.05 -4.58 11.83
C PRO A 80 3.66 -3.33 12.62
N ASN A 81 4.52 -2.86 13.52
CA ASN A 81 4.27 -1.68 14.37
C ASN A 81 3.89 -0.39 13.63
N LYS A 82 4.22 -0.29 12.33
CA LYS A 82 3.94 0.89 11.48
C LYS A 82 2.63 0.78 10.70
N VAL A 83 1.93 -0.34 10.80
CA VAL A 83 0.66 -0.61 10.12
C VAL A 83 -0.47 -0.63 11.15
N PRO A 84 -1.54 0.16 10.97
CA PRO A 84 -2.73 0.06 11.82
C PRO A 84 -3.33 -1.34 11.76
N SER A 85 -3.64 -1.92 12.92
CA SER A 85 -4.16 -3.30 13.04
C SER A 85 -5.40 -3.54 12.16
N ASP A 86 -6.33 -2.59 12.11
CA ASP A 86 -7.56 -2.75 11.31
C ASP A 86 -7.25 -2.89 9.82
N GLN A 87 -6.27 -2.13 9.32
CA GLN A 87 -5.86 -2.21 7.92
C GLN A 87 -5.03 -3.46 7.63
N TRP A 88 -4.24 -3.92 8.60
CA TRP A 88 -3.52 -5.18 8.51
C TRP A 88 -4.49 -6.36 8.37
N GLN A 89 -5.52 -6.42 9.22
CA GLN A 89 -6.52 -7.49 9.16
C GLN A 89 -7.26 -7.53 7.82
N ILE A 90 -7.65 -6.37 7.28
CA ILE A 90 -8.29 -6.28 5.96
C ILE A 90 -7.33 -6.77 4.86
N LEU A 91 -6.05 -6.40 4.94
CA LEU A 91 -5.04 -6.77 3.96
C LEU A 91 -4.74 -8.28 3.97
N VAL A 92 -4.57 -8.88 5.16
CA VAL A 92 -4.35 -10.32 5.32
C VAL A 92 -5.60 -11.11 4.89
N ALA A 93 -6.80 -10.66 5.26
CA ALA A 93 -8.05 -11.26 4.79
C ALA A 93 -8.17 -11.23 3.26
N PHE A 94 -7.75 -10.13 2.63
CA PHE A 94 -7.69 -10.04 1.18
C PHE A 94 -6.69 -11.05 0.59
N TRP A 95 -5.48 -11.19 1.14
CA TRP A 95 -4.50 -12.18 0.64
C TRP A 95 -4.96 -13.63 0.80
N ASN A 96 -5.76 -13.91 1.83
CA ASN A 96 -6.36 -15.22 2.04
C ASN A 96 -7.54 -15.52 1.11
N SER A 97 -8.20 -14.49 0.57
CA SER A 97 -9.31 -14.64 -0.38
C SER A 97 -8.85 -15.20 -1.73
N ASP A 98 -9.76 -15.88 -2.45
CA ASP A 98 -9.49 -16.42 -3.79
C ASP A 98 -9.03 -15.33 -4.77
N GLU A 99 -9.64 -14.15 -4.67
CA GLU A 99 -9.27 -12.98 -5.48
C GLU A 99 -7.84 -12.52 -5.20
N GLY A 100 -7.40 -12.51 -3.94
CA GLY A 100 -6.04 -12.14 -3.57
C GLY A 100 -5.00 -13.15 -4.08
N LYS A 101 -5.34 -14.44 -4.07
CA LYS A 101 -4.50 -15.52 -4.62
C LYS A 101 -4.40 -15.41 -6.14
N VAL A 102 -5.51 -15.20 -6.84
CA VAL A 102 -5.55 -14.98 -8.30
C VAL A 102 -4.76 -13.74 -8.70
N LEU A 103 -4.94 -12.63 -7.99
CA LEU A 103 -4.20 -11.41 -8.29
C LEU A 103 -2.70 -11.59 -8.04
N SER A 104 -2.28 -12.33 -7.01
CA SER A 104 -0.85 -12.60 -6.80
C SER A 104 -0.18 -13.45 -7.90
N LEU A 105 -0.95 -14.22 -8.67
CA LEU A 105 -0.45 -15.00 -9.82
C LEU A 105 -0.30 -14.14 -11.09
N ASN A 106 -1.12 -13.11 -11.27
CA ASN A 106 -1.09 -12.22 -12.45
C ASN A 106 0.02 -11.15 -12.42
N TYR A 107 0.90 -11.18 -11.42
CA TYR A 107 2.03 -10.24 -11.30
C TYR A 107 3.39 -10.90 -11.59
N ILE A 108 3.40 -12.16 -12.05
CA ILE A 108 4.58 -12.89 -12.54
C ILE A 108 4.41 -13.12 -14.05
N ASP A 109 4.41 -12.04 -14.83
CA ASP A 109 4.63 -12.04 -16.29
C ASP A 109 5.08 -10.64 -16.75
#